data_AF-A0A6I2LZG7-F1
#
_entry.id   AF-A0A6I2LZG7-F1
#
_cell.length_a   1.000
_cell.length_b   1.000
_cell.length_c   1.000
_cell.angle_alpha   90.00
_cell.angle_beta   90.00
_cell.angle_gamma   90.00
#
_symmetry.space_group_name_H-M   'P 1'
#
loop_
_entity.id
_entity.type
_entity.pdbx_description
1 polymer ?
#
loop_
_entity_poly.entity_id
_entity_poly.type
_entity_poly.pdbx_seq_one_letter_code
_entity_poly.pdbx_strand_id
1 'polypeptide(L)'
;MTKPFHNTPAANLLRERIRDLQGRKTQSEIAREAGFNNANFVSLLKNGSSKIPLDRVPDLARAIEVDPALLMRLSLDQSIGPAGAAAVISIFGTPISKNELAWLSEIRDASDNSDPSLTTKARAVIRAFFKKMS
;
A
#
# COMPACT_ATOMS: atom_id res chain seq x y z
N MET A 1 7.05 -3.72 -24.92
CA MET A 1 5.90 -4.10 -24.06
C MET A 1 5.57 -2.93 -23.14
N THR A 2 4.34 -2.44 -23.17
CA THR A 2 3.87 -1.35 -22.30
C THR A 2 3.81 -1.86 -20.85
N LYS A 3 4.34 -1.08 -19.90
CA LYS A 3 4.31 -1.39 -18.46
C LYS A 3 3.38 -0.39 -17.75
N PRO A 4 2.06 -0.55 -17.87
CA PRO A 4 1.09 0.47 -17.46
C PRO A 4 1.12 0.78 -15.95
N PHE A 5 1.55 -0.17 -15.11
CA PHE A 5 1.57 -0.01 -13.65
C PHE A 5 2.96 0.32 -13.09
N HIS A 6 3.97 0.55 -13.95
CA HIS A 6 5.37 0.67 -13.54
C HIS A 6 5.62 1.73 -12.45
N ASN A 7 4.94 2.87 -12.56
CA ASN A 7 5.09 4.03 -11.68
C ASN A 7 4.03 4.09 -10.57
N THR A 8 3.20 3.05 -10.42
CA THR A 8 2.17 3.04 -9.39
C THR A 8 2.78 2.81 -8.02
N PRO A 9 2.20 3.37 -6.93
CA PRO A 9 2.70 3.15 -5.58
C PRO A 9 2.80 1.67 -5.20
N ALA A 10 1.86 0.83 -5.65
CA ALA A 10 1.89 -0.61 -5.41
C ALA A 10 3.10 -1.31 -6.05
N ALA A 11 3.46 -0.97 -7.29
CA ALA A 11 4.62 -1.54 -7.96
C ALA A 11 5.95 -1.09 -7.29
N ASN A 12 6.01 0.15 -6.82
CA ASN A 12 7.15 0.67 -6.07
C ASN A 12 7.31 -0.05 -4.73
N LEU A 13 6.23 -0.19 -3.96
CA LEU A 13 6.21 -0.92 -2.69
C LEU A 13 6.69 -2.37 -2.88
N LEU A 14 6.18 -3.08 -3.89
CA LEU A 14 6.63 -4.43 -4.22
C LEU A 14 8.14 -4.47 -4.50
N ARG A 15 8.65 -3.52 -5.29
CA ARG A 15 10.07 -3.48 -5.68
C ARG A 15 10.97 -3.27 -4.47
N GLU A 16 10.62 -2.34 -3.60
CA GLU A 16 11.36 -2.06 -2.37
C GLU A 16 11.34 -3.27 -1.42
N ARG A 17 10.16 -3.82 -1.14
CA ARG A 17 10.03 -4.93 -0.18
C ARG A 17 10.65 -6.23 -0.67
N ILE A 18 10.52 -6.55 -1.96
CA ILE A 18 11.20 -7.71 -2.54
C ILE A 18 12.72 -7.53 -2.49
N ARG A 19 13.23 -6.30 -2.69
CA ARG A 19 14.66 -5.99 -2.55
C ARG A 19 15.13 -6.20 -1.11
N ASP A 20 14.39 -5.70 -0.13
CA ASP A 20 14.74 -5.82 1.29
C ASP A 20 14.73 -7.28 1.78
N LEU A 21 13.96 -8.15 1.13
CA LEU A 21 13.90 -9.59 1.40
C LEU A 21 14.98 -10.40 0.67
N GLN A 22 15.75 -9.78 -0.24
CA GLN A 22 16.82 -10.49 -0.95
C GLN A 22 17.82 -11.07 0.05
N GLY A 23 18.11 -12.36 -0.08
CA GLY A 23 18.96 -13.12 0.85
C GLY A 23 18.17 -13.88 1.93
N ARG A 24 16.92 -13.49 2.23
CA ARG A 24 16.01 -14.23 3.12
C ARG A 24 14.95 -15.02 2.36
N LYS A 25 14.44 -14.47 1.26
CA LYS A 25 13.44 -15.10 0.38
C LYS A 25 13.73 -14.82 -1.09
N THR A 26 13.51 -15.82 -1.93
CA THR A 26 13.53 -15.71 -3.38
C THR A 26 12.18 -15.26 -3.92
N GLN A 27 12.16 -14.72 -5.15
CA GLN A 27 10.90 -14.36 -5.81
C GLN A 27 10.00 -15.58 -6.08
N SER A 28 10.58 -16.74 -6.32
CA SER A 28 9.84 -18.00 -6.50
C SER A 28 9.16 -18.45 -5.21
N GLU A 29 9.84 -18.30 -4.06
CA GLU A 29 9.25 -18.59 -2.75
C GLU A 29 8.10 -17.63 -2.43
N ILE A 30 8.31 -16.32 -2.66
CA ILE A 30 7.26 -15.31 -2.53
C ILE A 30 6.07 -15.65 -3.42
N ALA A 31 6.31 -16.07 -4.67
CA ALA A 31 5.24 -16.43 -5.59
C ALA A 31 4.43 -17.62 -5.10
N ARG A 32 5.10 -18.65 -4.58
CA ARG A 32 4.49 -19.84 -4.00
C ARG A 32 3.67 -19.50 -2.75
N GLU A 33 4.22 -18.71 -1.83
CA GLU A 33 3.54 -18.26 -0.61
C GLU A 33 2.32 -17.38 -0.93
N ALA A 34 2.39 -16.58 -1.99
CA ALA A 34 1.29 -15.76 -2.49
C ALA A 34 0.24 -16.54 -3.32
N GLY A 35 0.46 -17.85 -3.53
CA GLY A 35 -0.46 -18.72 -4.27
C GLY A 35 -0.46 -18.50 -5.79
N PHE A 36 0.63 -17.96 -6.35
CA PHE A 36 0.78 -17.81 -7.80
C PHE A 36 1.32 -19.09 -8.44
N ASN A 37 0.62 -19.57 -9.47
CA ASN A 37 1.05 -20.75 -10.25
C ASN A 37 2.38 -20.53 -11.00
N ASN A 38 2.69 -19.28 -11.34
CA ASN A 38 3.90 -18.92 -12.08
C ASN A 38 4.88 -18.15 -11.18
N ALA A 39 6.05 -18.73 -10.94
CA ALA A 39 7.13 -18.13 -10.15
C ALA A 39 7.57 -16.75 -10.68
N ASN A 40 7.44 -16.51 -11.99
CA ASN A 40 7.81 -15.25 -12.61
C ASN A 40 6.76 -14.15 -12.44
N PHE A 41 5.56 -14.47 -11.93
CA PHE A 41 4.47 -13.51 -11.82
C PHE A 41 4.82 -12.34 -10.88
N VAL A 42 5.58 -12.60 -9.82
CA VAL A 42 6.12 -11.57 -8.92
C VAL A 42 6.97 -10.53 -9.67
N SER A 43 7.73 -10.96 -10.68
CA SER A 43 8.50 -10.05 -11.53
C SER A 43 7.60 -9.15 -12.38
N LEU A 44 6.47 -9.68 -12.87
CA LEU A 44 5.48 -8.93 -13.66
C LEU A 44 4.71 -7.90 -12.81
N LEU A 45 4.49 -8.20 -11.53
CA LEU A 45 3.85 -7.27 -10.60
C LEU A 45 4.79 -6.11 -10.26
N LYS A 46 6.03 -6.40 -9.85
CA LYS A 46 6.97 -5.35 -9.42
C LYS A 46 7.47 -4.47 -10.57
N ASN A 47 7.50 -4.97 -11.79
CA ASN A 47 7.87 -4.18 -12.98
C ASN A 47 6.66 -3.44 -13.58
N GLY A 48 5.46 -3.65 -13.06
CA GLY A 48 4.22 -3.01 -13.49
C GLY A 48 3.70 -3.47 -14.86
N SER A 49 4.10 -4.65 -15.33
CA SER A 49 3.50 -5.32 -16.49
C SER A 49 2.11 -5.89 -16.19
N SER A 50 1.82 -6.21 -14.92
CA SER A 50 0.51 -6.69 -14.46
C SER A 50 0.09 -5.95 -13.19
N LYS A 51 -1.23 -5.79 -12.99
CA LYS A 51 -1.80 -5.32 -11.73
C LYS A 51 -1.81 -6.43 -10.69
N ILE A 52 -1.85 -6.04 -9.42
CA ILE A 52 -2.01 -6.98 -8.30
C ILE A 52 -3.45 -7.52 -8.29
N PRO A 53 -3.64 -8.85 -8.33
CA PRO A 53 -4.97 -9.45 -8.17
C PRO A 53 -5.48 -9.21 -6.74
N LEU A 54 -6.68 -8.63 -6.61
CA LEU A 54 -7.26 -8.26 -5.31
C LEU A 54 -7.48 -9.48 -4.40
N ASP A 55 -7.82 -10.63 -4.97
CA ASP A 55 -7.99 -11.92 -4.28
C ASP A 55 -6.68 -12.44 -3.68
N ARG A 56 -5.52 -12.00 -4.19
CA ARG A 56 -4.19 -12.44 -3.75
C ARG A 56 -3.49 -11.46 -2.82
N VAL A 57 -4.10 -10.31 -2.55
CA VAL A 57 -3.54 -9.30 -1.66
C VAL A 57 -3.21 -9.85 -0.27
N PRO A 58 -4.08 -10.61 0.43
CA PRO A 58 -3.76 -11.10 1.77
C PRO A 58 -2.53 -12.01 1.80
N ASP A 59 -2.43 -12.94 0.84
CA ASP A 59 -1.32 -13.89 0.78
C ASP A 59 -0.02 -13.24 0.32
N LEU A 60 -0.11 -12.34 -0.68
CA LEU A 60 1.03 -11.59 -1.15
C LEU A 60 1.60 -10.68 -0.07
N ALA A 61 0.74 -9.95 0.67
CA ALA A 61 1.16 -9.08 1.76
C ALA A 61 1.92 -9.85 2.85
N ARG A 62 1.42 -11.04 3.21
CA ARG A 62 2.11 -11.94 4.15
C ARG A 62 3.47 -12.40 3.61
N ALA A 63 3.53 -12.79 2.34
CA ALA A 63 4.75 -13.27 1.70
C ALA A 63 5.87 -12.22 1.67
N ILE A 64 5.49 -10.95 1.45
CA ILE A 64 6.41 -9.81 1.37
C ILE A 64 6.58 -9.03 2.69
N GLU A 65 6.02 -9.56 3.79
CA GLU A 65 6.09 -8.97 5.14
C GLU A 65 5.57 -7.50 5.17
N VAL A 66 4.38 -7.27 4.60
CA VAL A 66 3.70 -5.97 4.54
C VAL A 66 2.29 -6.07 5.11
N ASP A 67 1.79 -4.96 5.63
CA ASP A 67 0.40 -4.82 6.07
C ASP A 67 -0.60 -5.05 4.90
N PRO A 68 -1.53 -6.02 5.00
CA PRO A 68 -2.49 -6.31 3.94
C PRO A 68 -3.43 -5.16 3.59
N ALA A 69 -3.78 -4.32 4.58
CA ALA A 69 -4.64 -3.16 4.39
C ALA A 69 -3.95 -2.10 3.52
N LEU A 70 -2.66 -1.85 3.76
CA LEU A 70 -1.84 -0.99 2.89
C LEU A 70 -1.80 -1.53 1.45
N LEU A 71 -1.49 -2.81 1.28
CA LEU A 71 -1.39 -3.41 -0.05
C LEU A 71 -2.73 -3.40 -0.79
N MET A 72 -3.83 -3.63 -0.08
CA MET A 72 -5.20 -3.58 -0.65
C MET A 72 -5.52 -2.18 -1.18
N ARG A 73 -5.24 -1.13 -0.41
CA ARG A 73 -5.47 0.25 -0.82
C ARG A 73 -4.78 0.58 -2.14
N LEU A 74 -3.51 0.21 -2.28
CA LEU A 74 -2.74 0.48 -3.49
C LEU A 74 -3.17 -0.40 -4.68
N SER A 75 -3.64 -1.62 -4.41
CA SER A 75 -4.11 -2.55 -5.44
C SER A 75 -5.48 -2.15 -6.00
N LEU A 76 -6.35 -1.54 -5.17
CA LEU A 76 -7.61 -0.95 -5.61
C LEU A 76 -7.38 0.22 -6.58
N ASP A 77 -6.43 1.10 -6.28
CA ASP A 77 -6.06 2.21 -7.16
C ASP A 77 -5.61 1.71 -8.56
N GLN A 78 -4.79 0.65 -8.62
CA GLN A 78 -4.42 0.00 -9.88
C GLN A 78 -5.61 -0.67 -10.60
N SER A 79 -6.58 -1.21 -9.86
CA SER A 79 -7.62 -2.10 -10.41
C SER A 79 -8.84 -1.37 -10.93
N ILE A 80 -9.27 -0.31 -10.22
CA ILE A 80 -10.52 0.42 -10.48
C ILE A 80 -10.29 1.94 -10.59
N GLY A 81 -9.03 2.37 -10.57
CA GLY A 81 -8.63 3.77 -10.65
C GLY A 81 -8.90 4.54 -9.34
N PRO A 82 -8.38 5.79 -9.25
CA PRO A 82 -8.47 6.59 -8.03
C PRO A 82 -9.93 6.85 -7.59
N ALA A 83 -10.82 7.12 -8.55
CA ALA A 83 -12.23 7.41 -8.28
C ALA A 83 -12.99 6.17 -7.79
N GLY A 84 -12.77 5.01 -8.41
CA GLY A 84 -13.37 3.75 -7.97
C GLY A 84 -12.84 3.31 -6.60
N ALA A 85 -11.53 3.46 -6.38
CA ALA A 85 -10.91 3.16 -5.09
C ALA A 85 -11.48 4.06 -3.99
N ALA A 86 -11.65 5.36 -4.26
CA ALA A 86 -12.28 6.29 -3.33
C ALA A 86 -13.73 5.89 -3.01
N ALA A 87 -14.51 5.46 -4.00
CA ALA A 87 -15.88 4.98 -3.77
C ALA A 87 -15.91 3.73 -2.86
N VAL A 88 -15.06 2.73 -3.11
CA VAL A 88 -14.96 1.54 -2.25
C VAL A 88 -14.53 1.90 -0.83
N ILE A 89 -13.52 2.75 -0.68
CA ILE A 89 -13.06 3.24 0.63
C ILE A 89 -14.17 4.04 1.35
N SER A 90 -14.97 4.80 0.61
CA SER A 90 -16.08 5.59 1.19
C SER A 90 -17.22 4.73 1.71
N ILE A 91 -17.42 3.54 1.13
CA ILE A 91 -18.48 2.60 1.50
C ILE A 91 -18.02 1.65 2.61
N PHE A 92 -16.77 1.16 2.55
CA PHE A 92 -16.26 0.12 3.45
C PHE A 92 -15.30 0.63 4.55
N GLY A 93 -14.95 1.92 4.53
CA GLY A 93 -13.91 2.50 5.39
C GLY A 93 -12.49 2.29 4.85
N THR A 94 -11.54 3.11 5.31
CA THR A 94 -10.14 2.99 4.90
C THR A 94 -9.46 1.87 5.67
N PRO A 95 -8.80 0.89 5.03
CA PRO A 95 -7.91 -0.02 5.71
C PRO A 95 -6.70 0.80 6.23
N ILE A 96 -6.58 0.94 7.56
CA ILE A 96 -5.55 1.74 8.23
C ILE A 96 -4.43 0.80 8.69
N SER A 97 -3.19 1.03 8.23
CA SER A 97 -2.03 0.27 8.73
C SER A 97 -1.73 0.58 10.20
N LYS A 98 -1.01 -0.29 10.91
CA LYS A 98 -0.64 -0.03 12.32
C LYS A 98 0.05 1.33 12.53
N ASN A 99 0.90 1.74 11.59
CA ASN A 99 1.58 3.03 11.67
C ASN A 99 0.61 4.19 11.45
N GLU A 100 -0.26 4.12 10.44
CA GLU A 100 -1.30 5.14 10.21
C GLU A 100 -2.29 5.22 11.38
N LEU A 101 -2.57 4.09 12.04
CA LEU A 101 -3.40 4.04 13.25
C LEU A 101 -2.72 4.75 14.42
N ALA A 102 -1.40 4.62 14.57
CA ALA A 102 -0.65 5.34 15.60
C ALA A 102 -0.72 6.87 15.36
N TRP A 103 -0.55 7.32 14.12
CA TRP A 103 -0.73 8.73 13.76
C TRP A 103 -2.16 9.22 14.02
N LEU A 104 -3.17 8.42 13.67
CA LEU A 104 -4.57 8.74 13.95
C LEU A 104 -4.87 8.81 15.45
N SER A 105 -4.26 7.93 16.24
CA SER A 105 -4.42 7.89 17.69
C SER A 105 -3.80 9.14 18.32
N GLU A 106 -2.60 9.53 17.89
CA GLU A 106 -1.92 10.75 18.34
C GLU A 106 -2.72 12.01 17.99
N ILE A 107 -3.29 12.09 16.78
CA ILE A 107 -4.11 13.23 16.37
C ILE A 107 -5.38 13.34 17.22
N ARG A 108 -6.01 12.20 17.57
CA ARG A 108 -7.20 12.16 18.43
C ARG A 108 -6.89 12.54 19.87
N ASP A 109 -5.75 12.11 20.39
CA ASP A 109 -5.29 12.50 21.71
C ASP A 109 -5.00 14.01 21.76
N ALA A 110 -4.26 14.52 20.77
CA ALA A 110 -3.94 15.95 20.65
C ALA A 110 -5.16 16.85 20.39
N SER A 111 -6.29 16.28 19.95
CA SER A 111 -7.55 17.00 19.76
C SER A 111 -8.51 16.87 20.94
N ASP A 112 -8.13 16.25 22.07
CA ASP A 112 -9.03 15.88 23.16
C ASP A 112 -10.25 15.07 22.67
N ASN A 113 -10.05 14.21 21.67
CA ASN A 113 -11.10 13.46 20.96
C ASN A 113 -12.19 14.33 20.31
N SER A 114 -11.96 15.63 20.15
CA SER A 114 -12.80 16.47 19.30
C SER A 114 -12.57 16.15 17.82
N ASP A 115 -13.50 16.57 16.96
CA ASP A 115 -13.43 16.37 15.50
C ASP A 115 -13.18 17.72 14.76
N PRO A 116 -11.96 18.28 14.84
CA PRO A 116 -11.65 19.55 14.22
C PRO A 116 -11.48 19.39 12.70
N SER A 117 -12.09 20.30 11.93
CA SER A 117 -11.88 20.35 10.48
C SER A 117 -10.41 20.63 10.10
N LEU A 118 -9.93 19.98 9.03
CA LEU A 118 -8.55 20.15 8.56
C LEU A 118 -8.36 21.52 7.87
N THR A 119 -8.00 22.53 8.66
CA THR A 119 -7.74 23.89 8.18
C THR A 119 -6.48 23.98 7.29
N THR A 120 -6.38 25.06 6.52
CA THR A 120 -5.18 25.38 5.71
C THR A 120 -3.91 25.43 6.56
N LYS A 121 -4.00 25.95 7.78
CA LYS A 121 -2.87 26.02 8.72
C LYS A 121 -2.45 24.63 9.20
N ALA A 122 -3.39 23.79 9.63
CA ALA A 122 -3.12 22.42 10.07
C ALA A 122 -2.47 21.60 8.94
N ARG A 123 -2.96 21.76 7.70
CA ARG A 123 -2.40 21.12 6.51
C ARG A 123 -0.94 21.51 6.26
N ALA A 124 -0.59 22.79 6.44
CA ALA A 124 0.77 23.28 6.25
C ALA A 124 1.74 22.68 7.29
N VAL A 125 1.32 22.58 8.55
CA VAL A 125 2.11 22.00 9.65
C VAL A 125 2.38 20.51 9.39
N ILE A 126 1.35 19.74 9.05
CA ILE A 126 1.50 18.30 8.76
C ILE A 126 2.50 18.08 7.62
N ARG A 127 2.38 18.85 6.52
CA ARG A 127 3.30 18.75 5.38
C ARG A 127 4.74 19.10 5.75
N ALA A 128 4.94 20.12 6.57
CA ALA A 128 6.27 20.52 7.04
C ALA A 128 6.92 19.43 7.92
N PHE A 129 6.13 18.75 8.74
CA PHE A 129 6.60 17.66 9.60
C PHE A 129 7.10 16.46 8.77
N PHE A 130 6.30 16.00 7.79
CA PHE A 130 6.70 14.89 6.91
C PHE A 130 7.89 15.22 6.00
N LYS A 131 8.06 16.48 5.61
CA LYS A 131 9.23 16.92 4.81
C LYS A 131 10.56 16.87 5.58
N LYS A 132 10.53 16.86 6.92
CA LYS A 132 11.73 16.72 7.76
C LYS A 132 12.14 15.26 8.00
N MET A 133 11.28 14.29 7.66
CA MET A 133 11.53 12.86 7.88
C MET A 133 12.05 12.13 6.63
N SER A 134 12.15 12.83 5.49
CA SER A 134 12.79 12.36 4.25
C SER A 134 14.21 12.88 4.13
#